data_AF-A0A225VVB3-F1
#
_entry.id   AF-A0A225VVB3-F1
#
_cell.length_a   1.000
_cell.length_b   1.000
_cell.length_c   1.000
_cell.angle_alpha   90.00
_cell.angle_beta   90.00
_cell.angle_gamma   90.00
#
_symmetry.space_group_name_H-M   'P 1'
#
loop_
_entity.id
_entity.type
_entity.pdbx_description
1 polymer ?
#
loop_
_entity_poly.entity_id
_entity_poly.type
_entity_poly.pdbx_seq_one_letter_code
_entity_poly.pdbx_strand_id
1 'polypeptide(L)' 'MTCSIDMRWRSIVLTYLYDIDLPVVTSVMGVSTWSISRWSLLFRRRGNVIPNTRITPETHWPPECIRASRRP' A
#
# COMPACT_ATOMS: atom_id res chain seq x y z
N MET A 1 -4.02 0.06 9.00
CA MET A 1 -2.89 -0.84 9.30
C MET A 1 -1.78 -0.65 8.27
N THR A 2 -0.61 -0.25 8.73
CA THR A 2 0.61 -0.18 7.90
C THR A 2 1.26 -1.57 7.87
N CYS A 3 0.98 -2.34 6.81
CA CYS A 3 1.67 -3.61 6.58
C CYS A 3 3.09 -3.36 6.07
N SER A 4 4.09 -4.09 6.60
CA SER A 4 5.50 -3.96 6.22
C SER A 4 5.69 -4.21 4.73
N ILE A 5 6.74 -3.62 4.15
CA ILE A 5 7.04 -3.78 2.74
C ILE A 5 7.37 -5.22 2.36
N ASP A 6 8.08 -5.95 3.23
CA ASP A 6 8.42 -7.36 3.05
C ASP A 6 7.18 -8.22 2.95
N MET A 7 6.17 -7.94 3.80
CA MET A 7 4.90 -8.66 3.73
C MET A 7 4.22 -8.45 2.38
N ARG A 8 4.22 -7.24 1.82
CA ARG A 8 3.61 -7.00 0.50
C ARG A 8 4.29 -7.81 -0.58
N TRP A 9 5.62 -7.77 -0.63
CA TRP A 9 6.38 -8.54 -1.61
C TRP A 9 6.18 -10.05 -1.44
N ARG A 10 6.17 -10.55 -0.20
CA ARG A 10 5.88 -11.97 0.06
C ARG A 10 4.50 -12.39 -0.44
N SER A 11 3.45 -11.60 -0.23
CA SER A 11 2.13 -11.93 -0.82
C SER A 11 2.17 -11.97 -2.34
N ILE A 12 2.87 -11.03 -2.99
CA ILE A 12 2.95 -11.02 -4.45
C ILE A 12 3.68 -12.25 -4.96
N VAL A 13 4.80 -12.62 -4.33
CA VAL A 13 5.54 -13.82 -4.71
C VAL A 13 4.66 -15.07 -4.57
N LEU A 14 3.97 -15.23 -3.43
CA LEU A 14 3.10 -16.39 -3.19
C LEU A 14 1.92 -16.45 -4.18
N THR A 15 1.26 -15.33 -4.45
CA THR A 15 0.08 -15.31 -5.32
C THR A 15 0.44 -15.29 -6.81
N TYR A 16 1.49 -14.59 -7.23
CA TYR A 16 1.77 -14.33 -8.64
C TYR A 16 2.85 -15.27 -9.22
N LEU A 17 3.89 -15.59 -8.46
CA LEU A 17 4.96 -16.48 -8.94
C LEU A 17 4.66 -17.94 -8.64
N TYR A 18 4.09 -18.21 -7.46
CA TYR A 18 3.74 -19.58 -7.05
C TYR A 18 2.29 -19.95 -7.30
N ASP A 19 1.48 -19.03 -7.84
CA ASP A 19 0.06 -19.23 -8.18
C ASP A 19 -0.77 -19.82 -7.03
N ILE A 20 -0.45 -19.45 -5.79
CA ILE A 20 -1.17 -19.91 -4.60
C ILE A 20 -2.47 -19.12 -4.46
N ASP A 21 -3.55 -19.85 -4.19
CA ASP A 21 -4.88 -19.30 -3.95
C ASP A 21 -4.88 -18.16 -2.92
N LEU A 22 -5.53 -17.05 -3.30
CA LEU A 22 -5.73 -15.88 -2.45
C LEU A 22 -6.21 -16.21 -1.02
N PRO A 23 -7.24 -17.06 -0.81
CA PRO A 23 -7.68 -17.40 0.55
C PRO A 23 -6.58 -18.05 1.39
N VAL A 24 -5.74 -18.91 0.80
CA VAL A 24 -4.62 -19.55 1.50
C VAL A 24 -3.58 -18.51 1.92
N VAL A 25 -3.18 -17.63 0.99
CA VAL A 25 -2.20 -16.56 1.29
C VAL A 25 -2.73 -15.62 2.37
N THR A 26 -4.03 -15.30 2.36
CA THR A 26 -4.65 -14.44 3.38
C THR A 26 -4.64 -15.07 4.76
N SER A 27 -4.86 -16.38 4.84
CA SER A 27 -4.82 -17.13 6.10
C SER A 27 -3.39 -17.20 6.66
N VAL A 28 -2.40 -17.51 5.82
CA VAL A 28 -0.99 -17.63 6.25
C VAL A 28 -0.41 -16.28 6.66
N MET A 29 -0.68 -15.22 5.90
CA MET A 29 -0.09 -13.92 6.15
C MET A 29 -0.89 -13.03 7.11
N GLY A 30 -2.13 -13.39 7.43
CA GLY A 30 -3.01 -12.59 8.29
C GLY A 30 -3.39 -11.24 7.67
N VAL A 31 -3.46 -11.15 6.34
CA VAL A 31 -3.84 -9.92 5.61
C VAL A 31 -5.13 -10.11 4.82
N SER A 32 -5.91 -9.04 4.68
CA SER A 32 -7.15 -9.10 3.93
C SER A 32 -6.93 -9.37 2.44
N THR A 33 -7.86 -10.10 1.83
CA THR A 33 -7.95 -10.36 0.38
C THR A 33 -7.85 -9.06 -0.42
N TRP A 34 -8.50 -7.99 0.06
CA TRP A 34 -8.49 -6.69 -0.57
C TRP A 34 -7.09 -6.05 -0.60
N SER A 35 -6.31 -6.22 0.48
CA SER A 35 -4.94 -5.69 0.55
C SER A 35 -4.04 -6.37 -0.47
N ILE A 36 -4.09 -7.70 -0.54
CA ILE A 36 -3.31 -8.49 -1.51
C ILE A 36 -3.74 -8.15 -2.94
N SER A 37 -5.05 -8.11 -3.22
CA SER A 37 -5.59 -7.73 -4.53
C SER A 37 -5.11 -6.35 -4.98
N ARG A 38 -5.10 -5.38 -4.06
CA ARG A 38 -4.61 -4.03 -4.32
C ARG A 38 -3.11 -4.04 -4.64
N TRP A 39 -2.29 -4.77 -3.91
CA TRP A 39 -0.86 -4.88 -4.20
C TRP A 39 -0.61 -5.57 -5.53
N SER A 40 -1.36 -6.64 -5.85
CA SER A 40 -1.25 -7.36 -7.12
C SER A 40 -1.64 -6.46 -8.29
N LEU A 41 -2.61 -5.56 -8.11
CA LEU A 41 -2.95 -4.55 -9.11
C LEU A 41 -1.83 -3.52 -9.30
N LEU A 42 -1.24 -3.02 -8.21
CA LEU A 42 -0.11 -2.08 -8.27
C LEU A 42 1.10 -2.71 -8.96
N PHE A 43 1.43 -3.94 -8.60
CA PHE A 43 2.51 -4.70 -9.22
C PHE A 43 2.28 -4.89 -10.72
N ARG A 44 1.09 -5.36 -11.13
CA ARG A 44 0.77 -5.53 -12.57
C ARG A 44 0.80 -4.23 -13.37
N ARG A 45 0.42 -3.10 -12.75
CA ARG A 45 0.39 -1.80 -13.45
C ARG A 45 1.74 -1.10 -13.49
N ARG A 46 2.60 -1.29 -12.49
CA ARG A 46 3.80 -0.45 -12.27
C ARG A 46 5.09 -1.23 -12.00
N GLY A 47 5.02 -2.55 -11.83
CA GLY A 47 6.13 -3.37 -11.36
C GLY A 47 6.49 -3.18 -9.89
N ASN A 48 5.67 -2.47 -9.10
CA ASN A 48 5.96 -2.18 -7.70
C ASN A 48 4.72 -2.30 -6.80
N VAL A 49 4.93 -2.76 -5.56
CA VAL A 49 3.90 -2.93 -4.52
C VAL A 49 3.77 -1.73 -3.58
N ILE A 50 4.73 -0.80 -3.65
CA ILE A 50 4.67 0.45 -2.91
C ILE A 50 3.80 1.42 -3.73
N PRO A 51 2.70 1.96 -3.17
CA PRO A 51 2.08 3.11 -3.79
C PRO A 51 3.13 4.23 -3.80
N ASN A 52 3.21 5.03 -4.88
CA ASN A 52 4.02 6.26 -4.84
C ASN A 52 3.72 6.95 -3.52
N THR A 53 4.77 7.35 -2.80
CA THR A 53 4.63 8.29 -1.70
C THR A 53 3.59 9.30 -2.15
N ARG A 54 2.52 9.45 -1.36
CA ARG A 54 1.67 10.61 -1.55
C ARG A 54 2.67 11.74 -1.57
N ILE A 55 2.85 12.38 -2.73
CA ILE A 55 3.17 13.80 -2.74
C ILE A 55 2.09 14.28 -1.80
N THR A 56 2.42 14.56 -0.55
CA THR A 56 1.53 15.36 0.28
C THR A 56 1.30 16.53 -0.62
N PRO A 57 0.09 16.73 -1.20
CA PRO A 57 -0.20 18.06 -1.67
C PRO A 57 0.14 18.88 -0.44
N GLU A 58 1.14 19.76 -0.54
CA GLU A 58 1.23 20.86 0.39
C GLU A 58 -0.21 21.33 0.49
N THR A 59 -0.76 21.13 1.69
CA THR A 59 -2.18 21.17 2.00
C THR A 59 -2.91 22.08 1.04
N HIS A 60 -4.03 21.67 0.45
CA HIS A 60 -4.91 22.50 -0.42
C HIS A 60 -5.39 23.81 0.25
N TRP A 61 -4.89 24.10 1.45
CA TRP A 61 -5.04 25.32 2.16
C TRP A 61 -4.04 26.36 1.66
N PRO A 62 -4.49 27.59 1.40
CA PRO A 62 -3.59 28.72 1.17
C PRO A 62 -2.49 28.77 2.25
N PRO A 63 -1.27 29.22 1.90
CA PRO A 63 -0.13 29.23 2.81
C PRO A 63 -0.40 29.98 4.13
N GLU A 64 -1.35 30.91 4.12
CA GLU A 64 -1.85 31.65 5.29
C GLU A 64 -2.49 30.73 6.35
N CYS A 65 -3.33 29.79 5.92
CA CYS A 65 -4.01 28.84 6.80
C CYS A 65 -3.01 27.84 7.43
N ILE A 66 -1.97 27.46 6.68
CA ILE A 66 -0.90 26.58 7.19
C ILE A 66 -0.10 27.31 8.28
N ARG A 67 0.23 28.59 8.08
CA ARG A 67 0.93 29.41 9.09
C ARG A 67 0.10 29.62 10.36
N ALA A 68 -1.22 29.78 10.22
CA ALA A 68 -2.12 29.93 11.37
C ALA A 68 -2.15 28.68 12.27
N SER A 69 -2.08 27.49 11.68
CA SER A 69 -2.06 26.22 12.43
C SER A 69 -0.77 25.91 13.18
N ARG A 70 0.32 26.65 12.90
CA ARG A 70 1.67 26.41 13.44
C ARG A 70 2.13 27.44 14.48
N ARG A 71 1.27 28.36 14.90
CA ARG A 71 1.58 29.24 16.04
C ARG A 71 1.24 28.52 17.36
N PRO A 72 2.11 28.60 18.39
CA PRO A 72 1.80 28.14 19.73
C PRO A 72 0.68 28.96 20.38
#